data_AF-A0A377K5L3-F1
#
_entry.id   AF-A0A377K5L3-F1
#
_cell.length_a   1.000
_cell.length_b   1.000
_cell.length_c   1.000
_cell.angle_alpha   90.00
_cell.angle_beta   90.00
_cell.angle_gamma   90.00
#
_symmetry.space_group_name_H-M   'P 1'
#
loop_
_entity.id
_entity.type
_entity.pdbx_description
1 polymer ?
#
loop_
_entity_poly.entity_id
_entity_poly.type
_entity_poly.pdbx_seq_one_letter_code
_entity_poly.pdbx_strand_id
1 'polypeptide(L)'
;MASGDLVRYVITVMLHEDTLTEINELNNYLTRDGFLLTMTDDDGNIHELGTNTFGLISTQSEEEIRELVSGLTHSATGKDPEITITTWRNGIATENKWFLGNNQSVVCVSSCFYTAFLR
;
A
#
# COMPACT_ATOMS: atom_id res chain seq x y z
N MET A 1 19.95 -15.62 13.92
CA MET A 1 18.56 -16.06 13.70
C MET A 1 17.79 -14.80 13.33
N ALA A 2 17.42 -14.65 12.06
CA ALA A 2 16.71 -13.47 11.60
C ALA A 2 15.23 -13.65 11.93
N SER A 3 14.85 -13.27 13.15
CA SER A 3 13.45 -12.96 13.45
C SER A 3 13.15 -11.66 12.72
N GLY A 4 12.92 -11.74 11.40
CA GLY A 4 12.42 -10.60 10.65
C GLY A 4 11.04 -10.29 11.19
N ASP A 5 10.89 -9.11 11.81
CA ASP A 5 9.58 -8.58 12.15
C ASP A 5 8.70 -8.67 10.91
N LEU A 6 7.57 -9.36 11.03
CA LEU A 6 6.64 -9.52 9.92
C LEU A 6 5.95 -8.17 9.70
N VAL A 7 6.45 -7.39 8.75
CA VAL A 7 5.91 -6.06 8.47
C VAL A 7 4.85 -6.17 7.38
N ARG A 8 3.75 -5.45 7.59
CA ARG A 8 2.69 -5.30 6.62
C ARG A 8 2.91 -3.99 5.89
N TYR A 9 3.06 -4.06 4.58
CA TYR A 9 3.25 -2.92 3.70
C TYR A 9 2.00 -2.71 2.85
N VAL A 10 1.69 -1.45 2.59
CA VAL A 10 0.73 -1.00 1.58
C VAL A 10 1.53 -0.37 0.46
N ILE A 11 1.32 -0.88 -0.74
CA ILE A 11 1.99 -0.46 -1.96
C ILE A 11 0.93 0.14 -2.87
N THR A 12 1.12 1.40 -3.26
CA THR A 12 0.31 2.07 -4.26
C THR A 12 1.15 2.28 -5.51
N VAL A 13 0.62 1.81 -6.64
CA VAL A 13 1.30 1.84 -7.95
C VAL A 13 0.53 2.78 -8.87
N MET A 14 1.03 3.98 -9.10
CA MET A 14 0.40 4.95 -10.00
C MET A 14 1.10 4.92 -11.36
N LEU A 15 0.37 4.62 -12.43
CA LEU A 15 0.86 4.85 -13.79
C LEU A 15 0.35 6.22 -14.25
N HIS A 16 1.07 6.89 -15.15
CA HIS A 16 0.66 8.23 -15.64
C HIS A 16 -0.31 8.16 -16.83
N GLU A 17 -0.31 7.01 -17.52
CA GLU A 17 -1.13 6.73 -18.70
C GLU A 17 -1.72 5.32 -18.57
N ASP A 18 -2.62 5.14 -17.60
CA ASP A 18 -3.27 3.85 -17.35
C ASP A 18 -4.34 3.56 -18.42
N THR A 19 -4.14 2.49 -19.18
CA THR A 19 -5.27 1.81 -19.82
C THR A 19 -5.85 0.76 -18.87
N LEU A 20 -7.17 0.52 -18.94
CA LEU A 20 -7.83 -0.53 -18.13
C LEU A 20 -7.17 -1.91 -18.31
N THR A 21 -6.56 -2.16 -19.48
CA THR A 21 -5.78 -3.35 -19.78
C THR A 21 -4.53 -3.43 -18.91
N GLU A 22 -3.75 -2.36 -18.80
CA GLU A 22 -2.51 -2.33 -18.00
C GLU A 22 -2.79 -2.50 -16.50
N ILE A 23 -3.85 -1.87 -15.98
CA ILE A 23 -4.28 -2.07 -14.58
C ILE A 23 -4.65 -3.54 -14.36
N ASN A 24 -5.33 -4.19 -15.31
CA ASN A 24 -5.72 -5.58 -15.19
C ASN A 24 -4.50 -6.53 -15.23
N GLU A 25 -3.55 -6.28 -16.11
CA GLU A 25 -2.28 -7.01 -16.17
C GLU A 25 -1.49 -6.84 -14.87
N LEU A 26 -1.32 -5.60 -14.39
CA LEU A 26 -0.62 -5.31 -13.14
C LEU A 26 -1.26 -6.05 -11.95
N ASN A 27 -2.59 -6.04 -11.84
CA ASN A 27 -3.31 -6.80 -10.83
C ASN A 27 -3.01 -8.30 -10.93
N ASN A 28 -3.02 -8.87 -12.13
CA ASN A 28 -2.71 -10.29 -12.33
C ASN A 28 -1.28 -10.64 -11.92
N TYR A 29 -0.29 -9.79 -12.24
CA TYR A 29 1.11 -10.02 -11.85
C TYR A 29 1.29 -9.93 -10.33
N LEU A 30 0.78 -8.87 -9.71
CA LEU A 30 0.95 -8.65 -8.27
C LEU A 30 0.20 -9.70 -7.44
N THR A 31 -1.06 -9.99 -7.77
CA THR A 31 -1.83 -11.03 -7.04
C THR A 31 -1.21 -12.42 -7.22
N ARG A 32 -0.59 -12.70 -8.36
CA ARG A 32 0.16 -13.95 -8.60
C ARG A 32 1.45 -14.04 -7.80
N ASP A 33 2.11 -12.91 -7.55
CA ASP A 33 3.33 -12.85 -6.74
C ASP A 33 3.04 -12.90 -5.22
N GLY A 34 1.76 -12.88 -4.84
CA GLY A 34 1.31 -13.01 -3.45
C GLY A 34 0.91 -11.70 -2.79
N PHE A 35 0.77 -10.62 -3.56
CA PHE A 35 0.20 -9.37 -3.07
C PHE A 35 -1.31 -9.53 -2.84
N LEU A 36 -1.78 -8.95 -1.76
CA LEU A 36 -3.17 -9.01 -1.31
C LEU A 36 -3.91 -7.75 -1.73
N LEU A 37 -5.17 -7.88 -2.14
CA LEU A 37 -6.07 -6.74 -2.38
C LEU A 37 -6.81 -6.31 -1.11
N THR A 38 -6.64 -7.06 -0.03
CA THR A 38 -7.27 -6.81 1.25
C THR A 38 -6.23 -6.93 2.37
N MET A 39 -6.40 -6.14 3.41
CA MET A 39 -5.55 -6.14 4.59
C MET A 39 -6.41 -6.37 5.82
N THR A 40 -5.97 -7.25 6.70
CA THR A 40 -6.66 -7.50 7.97
C THR A 40 -5.98 -6.70 9.07
N ASP A 41 -6.78 -5.91 9.80
CA ASP A 41 -6.32 -5.20 10.98
C ASP A 41 -6.18 -6.12 12.20
N ASP A 42 -5.53 -5.62 13.25
CA ASP A 42 -5.31 -6.35 14.50
C ASP A 42 -6.63 -6.74 15.20
N ASP A 43 -7.71 -6.00 14.93
CA ASP A 43 -9.07 -6.28 15.40
C ASP A 43 -9.78 -7.38 14.58
N GLY A 44 -9.15 -7.88 13.50
CA GLY A 44 -9.71 -8.89 12.61
C GLY A 44 -10.64 -8.33 11.51
N ASN A 45 -10.75 -7.02 11.38
CA ASN A 45 -11.52 -6.38 10.31
C ASN A 45 -10.76 -6.45 8.98
N ILE A 46 -11.48 -6.79 7.91
CA ILE A 46 -10.94 -6.84 6.55
C ILE A 46 -11.14 -5.47 5.90
N HIS A 47 -10.05 -4.85 5.48
CA HIS A 47 -10.02 -3.60 4.74
C HIS A 47 -9.73 -3.89 3.27
N GLU A 48 -10.64 -3.48 2.38
CA GLU A 48 -10.41 -3.53 0.95
C GLU A 48 -9.45 -2.41 0.53
N LEU A 49 -8.38 -2.78 -0.14
CA LEU A 49 -7.46 -1.83 -0.73
C LEU A 49 -8.06 -1.36 -2.07
N GLY A 50 -7.99 -0.05 -2.32
CA GLY A 50 -8.55 0.53 -3.53
C GLY A 50 -7.83 0.08 -4.80
N THR A 51 -8.36 0.47 -5.96
CA THR A 51 -7.69 0.26 -7.26
C THR A 51 -6.27 0.82 -7.19
N ASN A 52 -5.31 0.07 -7.75
CA ASN A 52 -3.88 0.40 -7.75
C ASN A 52 -3.20 0.33 -6.38
N THR A 53 -3.85 -0.26 -5.37
CA THR A 53 -3.29 -0.42 -4.02
C THR A 53 -3.26 -1.90 -3.62
N PHE A 54 -2.14 -2.34 -3.06
CA PHE A 54 -1.83 -3.73 -2.77
C PHE A 54 -1.17 -3.87 -1.40
N GLY A 55 -1.52 -4.92 -0.69
CA GLY A 55 -0.94 -5.28 0.60
C GLY A 55 0.15 -6.33 0.39
N LEU A 56 1.27 -6.17 1.07
CA LEU A 56 2.32 -7.18 1.09
C LEU A 56 2.75 -7.43 2.53
N ILE A 57 2.76 -8.69 2.92
CA ILE A 57 3.27 -9.09 4.23
C ILE A 57 4.64 -9.72 4.00
N SER A 58 5.69 -9.00 4.35
CA SER A 58 7.07 -9.42 4.08
C SER A 58 8.01 -8.99 5.19
N THR A 59 9.12 -9.69 5.33
CA THR A 59 10.24 -9.33 6.21
C THR A 59 11.30 -8.51 5.48
N GLN A 60 11.10 -8.25 4.18
CA GLN A 60 11.98 -7.45 3.33
C GLN A 60 11.88 -5.95 3.65
N SER A 61 12.93 -5.22 3.27
CA SER A 61 12.98 -3.77 3.41
C SER A 61 12.13 -3.09 2.33
N GLU A 62 11.74 -1.83 2.56
CA GLU A 62 10.99 -1.04 1.58
C GLU A 62 11.68 -0.99 0.21
N GLU A 63 13.01 -0.84 0.19
CA GLU A 63 13.81 -0.79 -1.04
C GLU A 63 13.69 -2.08 -1.86
N GLU A 64 13.81 -3.24 -1.23
CA GLU A 64 13.67 -4.54 -1.90
C GLU A 64 12.25 -4.72 -2.49
N ILE A 65 11.24 -4.31 -1.72
CA ILE A 65 9.84 -4.35 -2.18
C ILE A 65 9.64 -3.40 -3.36
N ARG A 66 10.25 -2.22 -3.33
CA ARG A 66 10.20 -1.24 -4.43
C ARG A 66 10.81 -1.82 -5.70
N GLU A 67 11.98 -2.44 -5.61
CA GLU A 67 12.63 -3.10 -6.74
C GLU A 67 11.79 -4.25 -7.29
N LEU A 68 11.19 -5.07 -6.42
CA LEU A 68 10.28 -6.15 -6.81
C LEU A 68 9.06 -5.63 -7.58
N VAL A 69 8.36 -4.64 -7.02
CA VAL A 69 7.16 -4.05 -7.63
C VAL A 69 7.50 -3.35 -8.94
N SER A 70 8.64 -2.66 -9.00
CA SER A 70 9.15 -2.03 -10.22
C SER A 70 9.40 -3.07 -11.31
N GLY A 71 10.10 -4.16 -11.00
CA GLY A 71 10.37 -5.25 -11.94
C GLY A 71 9.09 -5.94 -12.44
N LEU A 72 8.12 -6.18 -11.55
CA LEU A 72 6.82 -6.75 -11.89
C LEU A 72 6.02 -5.82 -12.80
N THR A 73 6.01 -4.52 -12.49
CA THR A 73 5.26 -3.55 -13.28
C THR A 73 5.90 -3.36 -14.65
N HIS A 74 7.22 -3.25 -14.71
CA HIS A 74 7.94 -3.19 -15.98
C HIS A 74 7.69 -4.45 -16.83
N SER A 75 7.60 -5.63 -16.21
CA SER A 75 7.28 -6.87 -16.93
C SER A 75 5.84 -6.91 -17.43
N ALA A 76 4.90 -6.30 -16.70
CA ALA A 76 3.48 -6.28 -17.04
C ALA A 76 3.15 -5.22 -18.10
N THR A 77 3.69 -4.00 -17.96
CA THR A 77 3.30 -2.82 -18.76
C THR A 77 4.43 -2.24 -19.61
N GLY A 78 5.69 -2.58 -19.32
CA GLY A 78 6.86 -2.00 -19.98
C GLY A 78 7.10 -0.52 -19.60
N LYS A 79 6.43 -0.01 -18.56
CA LYS A 79 6.51 1.38 -18.09
C LYS A 79 7.08 1.43 -16.68
N ASP A 80 7.61 2.59 -16.32
CA ASP A 80 8.04 2.91 -14.96
C ASP A 80 6.87 3.52 -14.17
N PRO A 81 6.28 2.78 -13.22
CA PRO A 81 5.25 3.34 -12.34
C PRO A 81 5.85 4.22 -11.25
N GLU A 82 5.03 5.13 -10.73
CA GLU A 82 5.28 5.78 -9.45
C GLU A 82 4.84 4.84 -8.32
N ILE A 83 5.83 4.29 -7.59
CA ILE A 83 5.60 3.33 -6.51
C ILE A 83 5.75 4.03 -5.18
N THR A 84 4.64 4.04 -4.45
CA THR A 84 4.56 4.53 -3.09
C THR A 84 4.42 3.34 -2.15
N ILE A 85 5.36 3.18 -1.22
CA ILE A 85 5.30 2.13 -0.20
C ILE A 85 5.06 2.79 1.14
N THR A 86 4.16 2.21 1.90
CA THR A 86 3.83 2.64 3.26
C THR A 86 3.77 1.44 4.17
N THR A 87 4.17 1.62 5.43
CA THR A 87 3.90 0.61 6.45
C THR A 87 2.45 0.71 6.91
N TRP A 88 1.77 -0.43 7.02
CA TRP A 88 0.47 -0.52 7.65
C TRP A 88 0.64 -0.53 9.16
N ARG A 89 0.16 0.53 9.81
CA ARG A 89 0.14 0.63 11.26
C ARG A 89 -1.27 0.92 11.70
N ASN A 90 -1.91 -0.05 12.37
CA ASN A 90 -3.18 0.17 13.08
C ASN A 90 -4.31 0.73 12.18
N GLY A 91 -4.55 0.13 11.01
CA GLY A 91 -5.63 0.52 10.09
C GLY A 91 -5.35 1.77 9.26
N ILE A 92 -4.15 2.35 9.35
CA ILE A 92 -3.75 3.53 8.57
C ILE A 92 -2.42 3.27 7.86
N ALA A 93 -2.42 3.44 6.53
CA ALA A 93 -1.19 3.60 5.76
C ALA A 93 -0.57 4.94 6.18
N THR A 94 0.58 4.90 6.87
CA THR A 94 1.06 6.06 7.66
C THR A 94 1.84 7.10 6.86
N GLU A 95 1.71 7.12 5.54
CA GLU A 95 2.23 8.19 4.69
C GLU A 95 1.43 8.27 3.38
N ASN A 96 1.18 9.49 2.91
CA ASN A 96 0.56 9.83 1.62
C ASN A 96 -0.97 9.77 1.58
N LYS A 97 -1.56 10.91 1.98
CA LYS A 97 -2.86 11.45 1.54
C LYS A 97 -3.75 10.46 0.78
N TRP A 98 -4.70 9.90 1.52
CA TRP A 98 -6.02 9.50 1.06
C TRP A 98 -6.45 10.16 -0.26
N PHE A 99 -6.36 9.44 -1.37
CA PHE A 99 -7.32 9.63 -2.45
C PHE A 99 -8.66 9.09 -1.93
N LEU A 100 -9.46 9.98 -1.35
CA LEU A 100 -10.84 9.73 -0.97
C LEU A 100 -11.68 9.57 -2.25
N GLY A 101 -11.71 8.35 -2.78
CA GLY A 101 -12.73 7.90 -3.70
C GLY A 101 -13.95 7.40 -2.93
N ASN A 102 -14.91 8.31 -2.71
CA ASN A 102 -16.31 8.05 -2.33
C ASN A 102 -16.64 7.46 -0.94
N ASN A 103 -17.17 8.36 -0.11
CA ASN A 103 -18.33 8.15 0.75
C ASN A 103 -18.29 7.00 1.78
N GLN A 104 -17.38 7.06 2.76
CA GLN A 104 -17.74 6.80 4.15
C GLN A 104 -16.76 7.46 5.12
N SER A 105 -17.33 8.17 6.09
CA SER A 105 -16.66 8.97 7.12
C SER A 105 -15.65 8.15 7.94
N VAL A 106 -14.35 8.45 7.83
CA VAL A 106 -13.35 8.14 8.86
C VAL A 106 -12.28 9.24 8.89
N VAL A 107 -12.57 10.25 9.70
CA VAL A 107 -11.59 11.25 10.12
C VAL A 107 -10.87 10.66 11.34
N CYS A 108 -9.76 9.94 11.14
CA CYS A 108 -8.85 9.58 12.23
C CYS A 108 -7.63 10.51 12.18
N VAL A 109 -7.81 11.72 12.70
CA VAL A 109 -6.69 12.58 13.11
C VAL A 109 -6.35 12.23 14.55
N SER A 110 -5.37 11.35 14.75
CA SER A 110 -4.70 11.13 16.04
C SER A 110 -3.28 10.67 15.72
N SER A 111 -2.18 11.31 16.08
CA SER A 111 -1.89 12.29 17.13
C SER A 111 -0.70 13.16 16.69
N CYS A 112 -0.87 14.49 16.67
CA CYS A 112 0.27 15.43 16.66
C CYS A 112 -0.05 16.77 17.35
N PHE A 113 -0.96 16.76 18.33
CA PHE A 113 -1.20 17.91 19.21
C PHE A 113 -1.15 17.45 20.67
N TYR A 114 0.01 16.99 21.09
CA TYR A 114 0.39 17.09 22.50
C TYR A 114 1.57 18.05 22.57
N THR A 115 1.47 19.02 23.48
CA THR A 115 2.45 20.07 23.81
C THR A 115 2.37 21.37 23.01
N ALA A 116 1.39 22.24 23.33
CA ALA A 116 1.59 23.70 23.51
C ALA A 116 0.25 24.46 23.60
N PHE A 117 -0.53 24.31 24.68
CA PHE A 117 -1.41 25.40 25.12
C PHE A 117 -1.85 25.22 26.60
N LEU A 118 -0.87 25.20 27.50
CA LEU A 118 -1.07 25.63 28.88
C LEU A 118 -0.56 27.06 28.96
N ARG A 119 -1.40 28.02 28.61
CA ARG A 119 -1.39 29.38 29.15
C ARG A 119 -2.73 30.07 28.93
#